data_AF-A0A4V0YK80-F1
#
_entry.id   AF-A0A4V0YK80-F1
#
_cell.length_a   1.000
_cell.length_b   1.000
_cell.length_c   1.000
_cell.angle_alpha   90.00
_cell.angle_beta   90.00
_cell.angle_gamma   90.00
#
_symmetry.space_group_name_H-M   'P 1'
#
loop_
_entity.id
_entity.type
_entity.pdbx_description
1 polymer ?
#
loop_
_entity_poly.entity_id
_entity_poly.type
_entity_poly.pdbx_seq_one_letter_code
_entity_poly.pdbx_strand_id
1 'polypeptide(L)'
;MVERESMDPWYHVILQVTEGDRQRTKKLMPTDASLLSDLLVQQGPTFLVEEVQVVTAPQLNGGNSDRMEKLLSLVIGYDQRGECILLHKVASGAVYSSARGSLDVGSLTGVRTIYEDTEITPSAVTESA
;
A
#
# COMPACT_ATOMS: atom_id res chain seq x y z
N MET A 1 14.35 18.93 -19.83
CA MET A 1 14.24 18.23 -18.54
C MET A 1 13.38 17.01 -18.80
N VAL A 2 13.97 15.82 -18.84
CA VAL A 2 13.21 14.58 -19.07
C VAL A 2 12.89 14.05 -17.69
N GLU A 3 11.65 14.23 -17.26
CA GLU A 3 11.15 13.59 -16.04
C GLU A 3 11.15 12.08 -16.29
N ARG A 4 11.93 11.37 -15.48
CA ARG A 4 12.01 9.91 -15.54
C ARG A 4 10.72 9.41 -14.91
N GLU A 5 9.88 8.69 -15.67
CA GLU A 5 8.70 8.01 -15.11
C GLU A 5 9.19 7.09 -13.99
N SER A 6 8.98 7.49 -12.73
CA SER A 6 9.22 6.60 -11.60
C SER A 6 8.18 5.50 -11.70
N MET A 7 8.62 4.27 -11.90
CA MET A 7 7.77 3.07 -11.81
C MET A 7 7.30 2.82 -10.38
N ASP A 8 7.81 3.61 -9.43
CA ASP A 8 7.56 3.46 -8.01
C ASP A 8 6.13 3.92 -7.69
N PRO A 9 5.33 3.05 -7.05
CA PRO A 9 3.98 3.41 -6.68
C PRO A 9 3.98 4.48 -5.58
N TRP A 10 2.98 5.35 -5.64
CA TRP A 10 2.66 6.29 -4.57
C TRP A 10 1.34 5.90 -3.89
N TYR A 11 1.02 6.53 -2.77
CA TYR A 11 -0.11 6.14 -1.93
C TYR A 11 -1.09 7.28 -1.76
N HIS A 12 -2.37 6.94 -1.71
CA HIS A 12 -3.43 7.84 -1.26
C HIS A 12 -3.94 7.29 0.07
N VAL A 13 -3.81 8.07 1.14
CA VAL A 13 -4.17 7.67 2.50
C VAL A 13 -5.29 8.55 3.02
N ILE A 14 -6.36 7.90 3.49
CA ILE A 14 -7.46 8.54 4.21
C ILE A 14 -7.21 8.35 5.70
N LEU A 15 -7.26 9.44 6.44
CA LEU A 15 -6.99 9.46 7.88
C LEU A 15 -8.10 10.22 8.61
N GLN A 16 -8.44 9.69 9.78
CA GLN A 16 -9.31 10.34 10.74
C GLN A 16 -8.46 11.04 11.80
N VAL A 17 -8.65 12.34 11.96
CA VAL A 17 -7.97 13.16 12.95
C VAL A 17 -8.96 13.71 13.96
N THR A 18 -8.68 13.49 15.25
CA THR A 18 -9.47 14.05 16.36
C THR A 18 -8.76 15.29 16.89
N GLU A 19 -9.38 16.46 16.70
CA GLU A 19 -8.89 17.75 17.21
C GLU A 19 -9.91 18.27 18.23
N GLY A 20 -9.62 18.08 19.52
CA GLY A 20 -10.58 18.34 20.60
C GLY A 20 -11.79 17.41 20.48
N ASP A 21 -13.00 17.97 20.47
CA ASP A 21 -14.26 17.20 20.35
C ASP A 21 -14.69 16.96 18.89
N ARG A 22 -13.84 17.27 17.91
CA ARG A 22 -14.17 17.17 16.48
C ARG A 22 -13.33 16.12 15.79
N GLN A 23 -14.00 15.21 15.08
CA GLN A 23 -13.37 14.32 14.11
C GLN A 23 -13.37 14.96 12.71
N ARG A 24 -12.23 14.86 12.02
CA ARG A 24 -12.03 15.36 10.66
C ARG A 24 -11.34 14.30 9.81
N THR A 25 -11.89 14.05 8.62
CA THR A 25 -11.20 13.24 7.62
C THR A 25 -10.20 14.11 6.86
N LYS A 26 -8.96 13.65 6.78
CA LYS A 26 -7.89 14.25 5.97
C LYS A 26 -7.42 13.24 4.92
N LYS A 27 -6.75 13.76 3.89
CA LYS A 27 -6.15 12.95 2.82
C LYS A 27 -4.68 13.33 2.71
N LEU A 28 -3.82 12.34 2.64
CA LEU A 28 -2.38 12.51 2.43
C LEU A 28 -1.92 11.66 1.26
N MET A 29 -0.84 12.09 0.62
CA MET A 29 -0.32 11.49 -0.60
C MET A 29 1.16 11.11 -0.42
N PRO A 30 1.50 10.07 0.38
CA PRO A 30 2.88 9.61 0.50
C PRO A 30 3.44 9.22 -0.87
N THR A 31 4.59 9.77 -1.23
CA THR A 31 5.22 9.51 -2.53
C THR A 31 6.00 8.19 -2.57
N ASP A 32 6.27 7.58 -1.42
CA ASP A 32 7.00 6.33 -1.29
C ASP A 32 6.61 5.55 -0.03
N ALA A 33 7.09 4.31 0.07
CA ALA A 33 6.76 3.40 1.17
C ALA A 33 7.33 3.85 2.52
N SER A 34 8.40 4.65 2.54
CA SER A 34 9.01 5.15 3.77
C SER A 34 8.11 6.20 4.40
N LEU A 35 7.61 7.16 3.59
CA LEU A 35 6.63 8.15 4.04
C LEU A 35 5.32 7.50 4.51
N LEU A 36 4.87 6.44 3.84
CA LEU A 36 3.73 5.67 4.32
C LEU A 36 4.04 4.99 5.65
N SER A 37 5.21 4.38 5.81
CA SER A 37 5.62 3.75 7.07
C SER A 37 5.68 4.76 8.22
N ASP A 38 6.24 5.94 7.99
CA ASP A 38 6.30 7.02 8.98
C ASP A 38 4.90 7.46 9.42
N LEU A 39 3.97 7.56 8.45
CA LEU A 39 2.57 7.88 8.71
C LEU A 39 1.88 6.80 9.55
N LEU A 40 2.13 5.53 9.26
CA LEU A 40 1.54 4.39 9.97
C LEU A 40 2.02 4.31 11.41
N VAL A 41 3.28 4.66 11.67
CA VAL A 41 3.87 4.72 13.02
C VAL A 41 3.27 5.85 13.86
N GLN A 42 2.77 6.91 13.22
CA GLN A 42 2.11 8.03 13.92
C GLN A 42 0.69 7.74 14.40
N GLN A 43 0.15 6.54 14.11
CA GLN A 43 -1.20 6.18 14.55
C GLN A 43 -1.34 6.17 16.08
N GLY A 44 -2.48 6.67 16.54
CA GLY A 44 -2.81 6.83 17.95
C GLY A 44 -4.23 7.34 18.16
N PRO A 45 -4.60 7.73 19.40
CA PRO A 45 -5.98 8.08 19.75
C PRO A 45 -6.60 9.25 18.96
N THR A 46 -5.75 10.15 18.46
CA THR A 46 -6.17 11.35 17.72
C THR A 46 -5.85 11.28 16.23
N PHE A 47 -5.23 10.20 15.77
CA PHE A 47 -4.78 10.04 14.39
C PHE A 47 -4.89 8.57 14.00
N LEU A 48 -5.84 8.24 13.15
CA LEU A 48 -6.09 6.87 12.70
C LEU A 48 -6.04 6.83 11.17
N VAL A 49 -5.35 5.84 10.61
CA VAL A 49 -5.41 5.57 9.18
C VAL A 49 -6.66 4.72 8.92
N GLU A 50 -7.59 5.25 8.12
CA GLU A 50 -8.84 4.56 7.77
C GLU A 50 -8.68 3.69 6.53
N GLU A 51 -7.99 4.20 5.51
CA GLU A 51 -7.79 3.47 4.26
C GLU A 51 -6.46 3.86 3.62
N VAL A 52 -5.75 2.85 3.10
CA VAL A 52 -4.59 3.04 2.23
C VAL A 52 -4.94 2.52 0.84
N GLN A 53 -4.69 3.34 -0.16
CA GLN A 53 -4.77 2.98 -1.57
C GLN A 53 -3.39 3.15 -2.21
N VAL A 54 -3.04 2.27 -3.13
CA VAL A 54 -1.83 2.38 -3.94
C VAL A 54 -2.19 2.86 -5.32
N VAL A 55 -1.40 3.78 -5.86
CA VAL A 55 -1.49 4.20 -7.25
C VAL A 55 -0.32 3.62 -8.02
N THR A 56 -0.67 2.88 -9.06
CA THR A 56 0.25 2.13 -9.90
C THR A 56 0.23 2.69 -11.31
N ALA A 57 1.41 2.88 -11.89
CA ALA A 57 1.56 3.33 -13.25
C ALA A 57 1.20 2.22 -14.27
N PRO A 58 0.87 2.56 -15.54
CA PRO A 58 0.57 1.60 -16.61
C PRO A 58 1.60 0.46 -16.74
N GLN A 59 2.88 0.80 -16.58
CA GLN A 59 4.00 -0.14 -16.69
C GLN A 59 3.98 -1.23 -15.61
N LEU A 60 3.35 -0.95 -14.46
CA LEU A 60 3.21 -1.87 -13.34
C LEU A 60 1.87 -2.61 -13.35
N ASN A 61 0.79 -1.91 -13.68
CA ASN A 61 -0.57 -2.47 -13.64
C ASN A 61 -1.02 -3.13 -14.96
N GLY A 62 -0.25 -3.00 -16.04
CA GLY A 62 -0.56 -3.56 -17.35
C GLY A 62 -1.72 -2.88 -18.09
N GLY A 63 -2.19 -1.73 -17.60
CA GLY A 63 -3.26 -0.92 -18.16
C GLY A 63 -2.75 0.22 -19.04
N ASN A 64 -3.63 1.20 -19.30
CA ASN A 64 -3.35 2.35 -20.17
C ASN A 64 -3.21 3.68 -19.41
N SER A 65 -3.46 3.68 -18.10
CA SER A 65 -3.37 4.85 -17.24
C SER A 65 -2.98 4.44 -15.82
N ASP A 66 -2.64 5.42 -14.99
CA ASP A 66 -2.53 5.22 -13.56
C ASP A 66 -3.82 4.61 -13.01
N ARG A 67 -3.66 3.68 -12.07
CA ARG A 67 -4.77 3.00 -11.42
C ARG A 67 -4.58 3.04 -9.91
N MET A 68 -5.62 3.52 -9.23
CA MET A 68 -5.72 3.56 -7.78
C MET A 68 -6.54 2.36 -7.30
N GLU A 69 -5.99 1.59 -6.37
CA GLU A 69 -6.66 0.42 -5.79
C GLU A 69 -6.46 0.38 -4.28
N LYS A 70 -7.47 -0.09 -3.52
CA LYS A 70 -7.33 -0.34 -2.08
C LYS A 70 -6.18 -1.33 -1.86
N LEU A 71 -5.22 -0.92 -1.02
CA LEU A 71 -4.09 -1.73 -0.62
C LEU A 71 -4.55 -2.67 0.50
N LEU A 72 -4.29 -3.96 0.35
CA LEU A 72 -4.59 -4.97 1.37
C LEU A 72 -3.36 -5.30 2.20
N SER A 73 -2.18 -5.31 1.56
CA SER A 73 -0.93 -5.52 2.27
C SER A 73 0.23 -4.89 1.51
N LEU A 74 1.16 -4.32 2.27
CA LEU A 74 2.46 -3.90 1.80
C LEU A 74 3.52 -4.66 2.59
N VAL A 75 4.35 -5.39 1.86
CA VAL A 75 5.49 -6.12 2.40
C VAL A 75 6.76 -5.56 1.79
N ILE A 76 7.81 -5.47 2.59
CA ILE A 76 9.17 -5.16 2.15
C ILE A 76 10.07 -6.36 2.38
N GLY A 77 10.95 -6.64 1.44
CA GLY A 77 12.01 -7.62 1.53
C GLY A 77 13.22 -7.21 0.71
N TYR A 78 14.27 -8.02 0.75
CA TYR A 78 15.51 -7.78 0.03
C TYR A 78 15.82 -8.96 -0.90
N ASP A 79 16.16 -8.66 -2.15
CA ASP A 79 16.60 -9.69 -3.09
C ASP A 79 18.02 -10.19 -2.77
N GLN A 80 18.52 -11.15 -3.56
CA GLN A 80 19.86 -11.71 -3.38
C GLN A 80 21.00 -10.70 -3.59
N ARG A 81 20.70 -9.55 -4.21
CA ARG A 81 21.64 -8.45 -4.45
C ARG A 81 21.56 -7.38 -3.36
N GLY A 82 20.62 -7.51 -2.41
CA GLY A 82 20.36 -6.55 -1.36
C GLY A 82 19.47 -5.38 -1.79
N GLU A 83 18.85 -5.46 -2.97
CA GLU A 83 17.91 -4.43 -3.43
C GLU A 83 16.59 -4.54 -2.68
N CYS A 84 16.05 -3.39 -2.28
CA CYS A 84 14.77 -3.30 -1.59
C CYS A 84 13.61 -3.59 -2.56
N ILE A 85 12.83 -4.62 -2.25
CA ILE A 85 11.67 -5.03 -3.02
C ILE A 85 10.42 -4.81 -2.18
N LEU A 86 9.46 -4.09 -2.75
CA LEU A 86 8.13 -3.88 -2.20
C LEU A 86 7.13 -4.79 -2.93
N LEU A 87 6.24 -5.40 -2.18
CA LEU A 87 5.13 -6.21 -2.69
C LEU A 87 3.82 -5.59 -2.24
N HIS A 88 2.99 -5.18 -3.20
CA HIS A 88 1.70 -4.55 -2.98
C HIS A 88 0.58 -5.50 -3.36
N LYS A 89 -0.11 -6.07 -2.37
CA LYS A 89 -1.34 -6.84 -2.60
C LYS A 89 -2.52 -5.88 -2.57
N VAL A 90 -3.31 -5.86 -3.64
CA VAL A 90 -4.46 -4.94 -3.79
C VAL A 90 -5.79 -5.69 -3.77
N ALA A 91 -6.89 -4.95 -3.60
CA ALA A 91 -8.24 -5.51 -3.47
C ALA A 91 -8.72 -6.31 -4.70
N SER A 92 -8.20 -6.04 -5.89
CA SER A 92 -8.46 -6.85 -7.09
C SER A 92 -7.81 -8.23 -7.06
N GLY A 93 -6.99 -8.52 -6.05
CA GLY A 93 -6.21 -9.76 -5.92
C GLY A 93 -4.85 -9.72 -6.63
N ALA A 94 -4.55 -8.65 -7.38
CA ALA A 94 -3.25 -8.46 -7.98
C ALA A 94 -2.16 -8.23 -6.91
N VAL A 95 -0.95 -8.67 -7.24
CA VAL A 95 0.26 -8.40 -6.45
C VAL A 95 1.25 -7.68 -7.35
N TYR A 96 1.53 -6.42 -7.05
CA TYR A 96 2.52 -5.63 -7.77
C TYR A 96 3.86 -5.68 -7.04
N SER A 97 4.95 -5.59 -7.79
CA SER A 97 6.30 -5.64 -7.26
C SER A 97 7.13 -4.48 -7.78
N SER A 98 7.95 -3.88 -6.92
CA SER A 98 8.95 -2.87 -7.34
C SER A 98 10.20 -3.48 -7.99
N ALA A 99 10.29 -4.82 -8.09
CA ALA A 99 11.43 -5.49 -8.70
C ALA A 99 11.57 -5.15 -10.19
N ARG A 100 12.80 -4.85 -10.60
CA ARG A 100 13.15 -4.62 -12.00
C ARG A 100 13.47 -5.95 -12.69
N GLY A 101 12.44 -6.72 -13.04
CA GLY A 101 12.56 -7.98 -13.77
C GLY A 101 11.86 -9.15 -13.09
N SER A 102 12.29 -10.37 -13.41
CA SER A 102 11.75 -11.58 -12.77
C SER A 102 12.15 -11.63 -11.30
N LEU A 103 11.14 -11.71 -10.42
CA LEU A 103 11.33 -11.85 -8.99
C LEU A 103 10.92 -13.25 -8.55
N ASP A 104 11.81 -13.94 -7.83
CA ASP A 104 11.44 -15.10 -7.03
C ASP A 104 11.12 -14.63 -5.61
N VAL A 105 9.82 -14.50 -5.30
CA VAL A 105 9.34 -14.04 -3.99
C VAL A 105 9.83 -14.95 -2.86
N GLY A 106 10.03 -16.25 -3.12
CA GLY A 106 10.52 -17.19 -2.11
C GLY A 106 11.98 -16.98 -1.73
N SER A 107 12.74 -16.25 -2.56
CA SER A 107 14.16 -15.93 -2.32
C SER A 107 14.37 -14.66 -1.51
N LEU A 108 13.31 -13.90 -1.22
CA LEU A 108 13.41 -12.64 -0.48
C LEU A 108 13.85 -12.89 0.97
N THR A 109 14.77 -12.06 1.42
CA THR A 109 15.27 -12.05 2.79
C THR A 109 14.79 -10.81 3.55
N GLY A 110 14.83 -10.83 4.88
CA GLY A 110 14.44 -9.68 5.70
C GLY A 110 12.99 -9.24 5.52
N VAL A 111 12.10 -10.17 5.18
CA VAL A 111 10.70 -9.89 4.86
C VAL A 111 9.98 -9.36 6.10
N ARG A 112 9.37 -8.18 5.99
CA ARG A 112 8.50 -7.59 7.03
C ARG A 112 7.28 -6.92 6.41
N THR A 113 6.16 -6.97 7.11
CA THR A 113 4.95 -6.26 6.73
C THR A 113 5.03 -4.81 7.17
N ILE A 114 4.79 -3.88 6.25
CA ILE A 114 4.66 -2.43 6.52
C ILE A 114 3.20 -2.09 6.81
N TYR A 115 2.28 -2.65 6.03
CA TYR A 115 0.85 -2.40 6.13
C TYR A 115 0.06 -3.69 5.94
N GLU A 116 -1.01 -3.86 6.70
CA GLU A 116 -1.99 -4.92 6.53
C GLU A 116 -3.38 -4.36 6.85
N ASP A 117 -4.28 -4.47 5.89
CA ASP A 117 -5.68 -4.06 6.05
C ASP A 117 -6.38 -5.09 6.95
N THR A 118 -6.75 -4.66 8.15
CA THR A 118 -7.35 -5.56 9.15
C THR A 118 -8.84 -5.83 8.90
N GLU A 119 -9.44 -5.26 7.84
CA GLU A 119 -10.84 -5.50 7.46
C GLU A 119 -11.06 -6.80 6.67
N ILE A 120 -10.34 -7.88 7.02
CA ILE A 120 -10.70 -9.22 6.56
C ILE A 120 -11.79 -9.76 7.49
N THR A 121 -13.00 -9.22 7.39
CA THR A 121 -14.19 -9.93 7.91
C THR A 121 -14.73 -10.80 6.77
N PRO A 122 -14.59 -12.14 6.80
CA PRO A 122 -15.42 -12.98 5.95
C PRO A 122 -16.86 -12.79 6.43
N SER A 123 -17.61 -11.93 5.75
CA SER A 123 -19.03 -11.75 5.98
C SER A 123 -19.69 -13.11 5.75
N ALA A 124 -20.07 -13.77 6.84
CA ALA A 124 -20.75 -15.04 6.82
C ALA A 124 -22.01 -14.90 5.98
N VAL A 125 -22.06 -15.65 4.88
CA VAL A 125 -23.27 -15.84 4.07
C VAL A 125 -24.35 -16.37 5.01
N THR A 126 -25.30 -15.52 5.36
CA THR A 126 -26.56 -15.96 5.94
C THR A 126 -27.47 -16.34 4.78
N GLU A 127 -27.39 -17.60 4.37
CA GLU A 127 -28.42 -18.24 3.57
C GLU A 127 -29.66 -18.36 4.44
N SER A 128 -30.68 -17.52 4.18
CA SER A 128 -32.00 -17.63 4.80
C SER A 128 -32.93 -18.34 3.82
N ALA A 129 -33.27 -19.57 4.20
CA ALA A 129 -34.50 -20.34 4.03
C ALA A 129 -35.39 -20.10 2.78
#